data_AF-A0A6A7L3C5-F1
#
_entry.id   AF-A0A6A7L3C5-F1
#
_cell.length_a   1.000
_cell.length_b   1.000
_cell.length_c   1.000
_cell.angle_alpha   90.00
_cell.angle_beta   90.00
_cell.angle_gamma   90.00
#
_symmetry.space_group_name_H-M   'P 1'
#
loop_
_entity.id
_entity.type
_entity.pdbx_description
1 polymer ?
#
loop_
_entity_poly.entity_id
_entity_poly.type
_entity_poly.pdbx_seq_one_letter_code
_entity_poly.pdbx_strand_id
1 'polypeptide(L)'
;MRVVSLLVCALLLTPHLASASRSSEALPQKQAAATAVVVIVTDKSGNRLPGVQVTVTGPVPREGVTSDEGQARFTALRPGSYKFRFEADGFIPFERDVVLRGGRVNEVRAGLAAKPALPEKPQPEARESPPPSPPEPPAEPTSLVVEAFLEKNRIDGDGPNQETEIGCTAGSKVVLHQLHDLLENQLQKDADAVVNVVEGEGVLRLGEAHHPLVPSMVVVIPRGISYSMKREGRRPLVVLVTLAGAPCSK
;
A
#
# COMPACT_ATOMS: atom_id res chain seq x y z
N MET A 1 90.18 11.07 76.19
CA MET A 1 89.19 10.91 75.10
C MET A 1 89.89 11.24 73.79
N ARG A 2 90.23 10.23 72.98
CA ARG A 2 91.06 10.35 71.78
C ARG A 2 90.33 9.75 70.56
N VAL A 3 90.12 10.59 69.54
CA VAL A 3 90.42 10.46 68.09
C VAL A 3 89.95 9.22 67.28
N VAL A 4 89.69 9.48 65.98
CA VAL A 4 89.82 8.63 64.76
C VAL A 4 88.46 8.34 64.10
N SER A 5 88.03 9.03 63.02
CA SER A 5 88.46 9.07 61.60
C SER A 5 88.15 7.79 60.80
N LEU A 6 87.31 7.90 59.76
CA LEU A 6 87.22 7.09 58.52
C LEU A 6 86.05 7.66 57.68
N LEU A 7 86.27 8.50 56.67
CA LEU A 7 86.57 8.18 55.26
C LEU A 7 85.63 7.10 54.67
N VAL A 8 84.78 7.44 53.69
CA VAL A 8 84.67 6.75 52.38
C VAL A 8 83.86 7.62 51.40
N CYS A 9 84.42 7.71 50.21
CA CYS A 9 84.04 8.41 49.00
C CYS A 9 83.00 7.61 48.20
N ALA A 10 81.97 8.25 47.63
CA ALA A 10 81.22 7.69 46.51
C ALA A 10 80.64 8.83 45.64
N LEU A 11 81.32 9.07 44.52
CA LEU A 11 80.85 9.87 43.39
C LEU A 11 79.53 9.31 42.84
N LEU A 12 78.52 10.16 42.64
CA LEU A 12 77.59 10.02 41.52
C LEU A 12 77.29 11.40 40.91
N LEU A 13 77.85 11.61 39.72
CA LEU A 13 77.43 12.60 38.71
C LEU A 13 75.92 12.50 38.46
N THR A 14 75.20 13.62 38.41
CA THR A 14 74.20 13.84 37.34
C THR A 14 74.15 15.32 36.92
N PRO A 15 74.03 15.63 35.62
CA PRO A 15 74.26 16.96 35.07
C PRO A 15 72.97 17.77 34.86
N HIS A 16 73.16 19.09 34.77
CA HIS A 16 72.24 20.14 34.35
C HIS A 16 71.15 19.72 33.34
N LEU A 17 69.88 19.91 33.73
CA LEU A 17 68.77 20.05 32.79
C LEU A 17 68.79 21.47 32.19
N ALA A 18 69.37 21.59 31.00
CA ALA A 18 69.19 22.75 30.15
C ALA A 18 67.73 22.80 29.64
N SER A 19 67.00 23.86 30.01
CA SER A 19 65.69 24.17 29.43
C SER A 19 65.86 24.64 27.99
N ALA A 20 65.61 23.74 27.04
CA ALA A 20 65.48 24.10 25.63
C ALA A 20 64.05 24.61 25.37
N SER A 21 63.91 25.92 25.15
CA SER A 21 62.69 26.50 24.58
C SER A 21 62.51 25.98 23.16
N ARG A 22 61.50 25.13 22.92
CA ARG A 22 61.08 24.78 21.56
C ARG A 22 60.26 25.93 21.01
N SER A 23 60.89 26.76 20.18
CA SER A 23 60.19 27.59 19.20
C SER A 23 59.35 26.64 18.32
N SER A 24 58.04 26.68 18.47
CA SER A 24 57.13 25.96 17.57
C SER A 24 57.13 26.70 16.23
N GLU A 25 58.03 26.34 15.31
CA GLU A 25 57.89 26.73 13.91
C GLU A 25 56.61 26.09 13.36
N ALA A 26 55.57 26.91 13.21
CA ALA A 26 54.40 26.53 12.43
C ALA A 26 54.84 26.35 10.98
N LEU A 27 54.94 25.10 10.53
CA LEU A 27 55.07 24.77 9.12
C LEU A 27 53.97 25.52 8.35
N PRO A 28 54.28 26.25 7.26
CA PRO A 28 53.26 26.87 6.44
C PRO A 28 52.29 25.78 5.97
N GLN A 29 51.06 25.80 6.49
CA GLN A 29 49.98 24.94 6.01
C GLN A 29 49.75 25.32 4.56
N LYS A 30 50.19 24.47 3.63
CA LYS A 30 49.98 24.64 2.20
C LYS A 30 48.47 24.70 1.97
N GLN A 31 47.93 25.92 1.86
CA GLN A 31 46.50 26.18 1.70
C GLN A 31 46.02 25.29 0.53
N ALA A 32 45.14 24.33 0.82
CA ALA A 32 44.65 23.42 -0.20
C ALA A 32 43.93 24.23 -1.27
N ALA A 33 44.47 24.24 -2.49
CA ALA A 33 43.94 25.07 -3.57
C ALA A 33 42.48 24.73 -3.84
N ALA A 34 41.66 25.78 -4.03
CA ALA A 34 40.27 25.62 -4.39
C ALA A 34 40.16 24.91 -5.74
N THR A 35 39.29 23.91 -5.82
CA THR A 35 39.08 23.06 -6.99
C THR A 35 37.77 23.42 -7.66
N ALA A 36 37.77 23.40 -9.00
CA ALA A 36 36.55 23.45 -9.81
C ALA A 36 36.22 22.05 -10.34
N VAL A 37 34.94 21.72 -10.32
CA VAL A 37 34.38 20.49 -10.87
C VAL A 37 33.38 20.85 -11.96
N VAL A 38 33.52 20.22 -13.11
CA VAL A 38 32.50 20.23 -14.16
C VAL A 38 31.80 18.88 -14.13
N VAL A 39 30.49 18.93 -13.97
CA VAL A 39 29.61 17.76 -13.97
C VAL A 39 28.93 17.72 -15.32
N ILE A 40 28.93 16.56 -15.96
CA ILE A 40 28.26 16.31 -17.23
C ILE A 40 27.32 15.13 -17.04
N VAL A 41 26.03 15.34 -17.30
CA VAL A 41 25.00 14.31 -17.11
C VAL A 41 24.42 13.89 -18.46
N THR A 42 24.34 12.59 -18.67
CA THR A 42 23.76 11.98 -19.87
C THR A 42 22.73 10.90 -19.53
N ASP A 43 21.90 10.53 -20.50
CA ASP A 43 21.17 9.26 -20.44
C ASP A 43 22.08 8.07 -20.89
N LYS A 44 21.51 6.86 -20.93
CA LYS A 44 22.21 5.66 -21.43
C LYS A 44 22.52 5.70 -22.93
N SER A 45 21.83 6.54 -23.69
CA SER A 45 22.04 6.73 -25.13
C SER A 45 23.12 7.78 -25.43
N GLY A 46 23.62 8.48 -24.40
CA GLY A 46 24.65 9.51 -24.50
C GLY A 46 24.11 10.93 -24.69
N ASN A 47 22.79 11.13 -24.67
CA ASN A 47 22.18 12.46 -24.80
C ASN A 47 22.41 13.27 -23.54
N ARG A 48 22.66 14.58 -23.68
CA ARG A 48 22.82 15.50 -22.54
C ARG A 48 21.49 15.70 -21.82
N LEU A 49 21.53 15.67 -20.48
CA LEU A 49 20.33 15.82 -19.64
C LEU A 49 20.32 17.19 -18.95
N PRO A 50 19.47 18.12 -19.39
CA PRO A 50 19.23 19.38 -18.69
C PRO A 50 18.31 19.20 -17.48
N GLY A 51 18.32 20.16 -16.56
CA GLY A 51 17.37 20.18 -15.43
C GLY A 51 17.63 19.13 -14.34
N VAL A 52 18.78 18.45 -14.36
CA VAL A 52 19.15 17.46 -13.35
C VAL A 52 19.61 18.19 -12.10
N GLN A 53 18.95 17.95 -10.98
CA GLN A 53 19.37 18.41 -9.65
C GLN A 53 20.61 17.62 -9.21
N VAL A 54 21.68 18.35 -8.88
CA VAL A 54 22.95 17.78 -8.43
C VAL A 54 23.26 18.27 -7.03
N THR A 55 23.22 17.35 -6.06
CA THR A 55 23.57 17.62 -4.66
C THR A 55 24.94 17.02 -4.36
N VAL A 56 25.86 17.86 -3.90
CA VAL A 56 27.26 17.50 -3.61
C VAL A 56 27.47 17.55 -2.11
N THR A 57 27.67 16.39 -1.49
CA THR A 57 27.90 16.26 -0.04
C THR A 57 29.37 15.96 0.22
N GLY A 58 30.00 16.67 1.16
CA GLY A 58 31.40 16.48 1.52
C GLY A 58 31.94 17.63 2.36
N PRO A 59 33.26 17.88 2.37
CA PRO A 59 33.88 18.95 3.14
C PRO A 59 33.32 20.36 2.91
N VAL A 60 32.74 20.61 1.73
CA VAL A 60 32.02 21.85 1.39
C VAL A 60 30.78 21.45 0.58
N PRO A 61 29.57 21.44 1.18
CA PRO A 61 28.37 21.06 0.44
C PRO A 61 28.03 22.09 -0.63
N ARG A 62 27.50 21.62 -1.77
CA ARG A 62 27.03 22.45 -2.88
C ARG A 62 25.82 21.82 -3.54
N GLU A 63 25.01 22.65 -4.18
CA GLU A 63 23.87 22.23 -4.99
C GLU A 63 23.84 23.04 -6.28
N GLY A 64 23.28 22.45 -7.34
CA GLY A 64 23.13 23.09 -8.64
C GLY A 64 22.28 22.25 -9.58
N VAL A 65 21.88 22.85 -10.69
CA VAL A 65 21.07 22.21 -11.72
C VAL A 65 21.86 22.19 -13.03
N THR A 66 21.76 21.13 -13.83
CA THR A 66 22.39 21.08 -15.14
C THR A 66 21.73 22.04 -16.14
N SER A 67 22.54 22.73 -16.93
CA SER A 67 22.10 23.60 -18.03
C SER A 67 21.53 22.82 -19.21
N ASP A 68 21.08 23.53 -20.24
CA ASP A 68 20.61 22.96 -21.53
C ASP A 68 21.66 22.05 -22.21
N GLU A 69 22.95 22.25 -21.91
CA GLU A 69 24.05 21.41 -22.39
C GLU A 69 24.29 20.16 -21.50
N GLY A 70 23.46 19.95 -20.49
CA GLY A 70 23.60 18.88 -19.49
C GLY A 70 24.80 19.05 -18.57
N GLN A 71 25.25 20.28 -18.34
CA GLN A 71 26.44 20.57 -17.53
C GLN A 71 26.11 21.39 -16.28
N ALA A 72 26.78 21.10 -15.17
CA ALA A 72 26.78 21.92 -13.96
C ALA A 72 28.22 22.19 -13.50
N ARG A 73 28.52 23.42 -13.08
CA ARG A 73 29.86 23.80 -12.63
C ARG A 73 29.88 24.17 -11.16
N PHE A 74 30.71 23.47 -10.39
CA PHE A 74 30.92 23.73 -8.97
C PHE A 74 32.31 24.28 -8.76
N THR A 75 32.41 25.45 -8.12
CA THR A 75 33.69 26.11 -7.83
C THR A 75 33.93 26.19 -6.33
N ALA A 76 35.17 26.50 -5.95
CA ALA A 76 35.59 26.63 -4.55
C ALA A 76 35.31 25.38 -3.69
N LEU A 77 35.48 24.19 -4.28
CA LEU A 77 35.50 22.94 -3.53
C LEU A 77 36.90 22.69 -2.97
N ARG A 78 36.99 22.11 -1.77
CA ARG A 78 38.29 21.70 -1.20
C ARG A 78 38.66 20.30 -1.66
N PRO A 79 39.95 19.96 -1.79
CA PRO A 79 40.38 18.58 -1.98
C PRO A 79 39.83 17.67 -0.87
N GLY A 80 39.34 16.49 -1.25
CA GLY A 80 38.66 15.57 -0.33
C GLY A 80 37.67 14.66 -1.06
N SER A 81 37.03 13.76 -0.31
CA SER A 81 35.99 12.86 -0.82
C SER A 81 34.63 13.54 -0.81
N TYR A 82 33.88 13.41 -1.90
CA TYR A 82 32.54 13.93 -2.07
C TYR A 82 31.61 12.87 -2.62
N LYS A 83 30.35 12.92 -2.21
CA LYS A 83 29.26 12.16 -2.79
C LYS A 83 28.40 13.09 -3.63
N PHE A 84 28.26 12.77 -4.91
CA PHE A 84 27.37 13.47 -5.85
C PHE A 84 26.09 12.67 -5.98
N ARG A 85 24.94 13.30 -5.74
CA ARG A 85 23.61 12.74 -5.95
C ARG A 85 22.94 13.48 -7.10
N PHE A 86 22.37 12.72 -8.02
CA PHE A 86 21.75 13.20 -9.25
C PHE A 86 20.28 12.79 -9.25
N GLU A 87 19.39 13.77 -9.40
CA GLU A 87 17.94 13.56 -9.43
C GLU A 87 17.31 14.31 -10.59
N ALA A 88 16.44 13.63 -11.32
CA ALA A 88 15.66 14.20 -12.41
C ALA A 88 14.34 13.43 -12.55
N ASP A 89 13.29 14.12 -12.98
CA ASP A 89 11.99 13.51 -13.21
C ASP A 89 12.07 12.44 -14.29
N GLY A 90 11.42 11.30 -14.04
CA GLY A 90 11.47 10.16 -14.95
C GLY A 90 12.78 9.36 -14.92
N PHE A 91 13.77 9.73 -14.10
CA PHE A 91 15.03 8.99 -13.95
C PHE A 91 15.21 8.37 -12.56
N ILE A 92 15.93 7.26 -12.49
CA ILE A 92 16.31 6.63 -11.22
C ILE A 92 17.43 7.49 -10.59
N PRO A 93 17.29 7.92 -9.31
CA PRO A 93 18.35 8.65 -8.62
C PRO A 93 19.68 7.89 -8.65
N PHE A 94 20.76 8.61 -8.92
CA PHE A 94 22.10 8.03 -8.99
C PHE A 94 23.02 8.73 -8.00
N GLU A 95 23.87 7.96 -7.32
CA GLU A 95 24.90 8.50 -6.42
C GLU A 95 26.28 8.04 -6.86
N ARG A 96 27.28 8.93 -6.75
CA ARG A 96 28.66 8.65 -7.11
C ARG A 96 29.65 9.30 -6.14
N ASP A 97 30.55 8.51 -5.60
CA ASP A 97 31.68 9.01 -4.81
C ASP A 97 32.84 9.45 -5.71
N VAL A 98 33.39 10.63 -5.43
CA VAL A 98 34.48 11.25 -6.18
C VAL A 98 35.49 11.86 -5.21
N VAL A 99 36.77 11.52 -5.39
CA VAL A 99 37.88 12.14 -4.65
C VAL A 99 38.44 13.32 -5.46
N LEU A 100 38.21 14.53 -4.96
CA LEU A 100 38.73 15.75 -5.57
C LEU A 100 40.18 15.98 -5.14
N ARG A 101 41.06 16.19 -6.12
CA ARG A 101 42.46 16.58 -5.90
C ARG A 101 42.66 18.04 -6.28
N GLY A 102 43.53 18.74 -5.55
CA GLY A 102 43.81 20.16 -5.78
C GLY A 102 44.54 20.41 -7.11
N GLY A 103 44.33 21.60 -7.70
CA GLY A 103 45.12 22.11 -8.82
C GLY A 103 44.78 21.57 -10.21
N ARG A 104 43.67 20.83 -10.37
CA ARG A 104 43.15 20.40 -11.68
C ARG A 104 41.63 20.60 -11.74
N VAL A 105 41.10 20.93 -12.93
CA VAL A 105 39.66 20.85 -13.17
C VAL A 105 39.29 19.37 -13.16
N ASN A 106 38.35 18.99 -12.29
CA ASN A 106 37.87 17.62 -12.24
C ASN A 106 36.60 17.51 -13.07
N GLU A 107 36.50 16.50 -13.91
CA GLU A 107 35.29 16.23 -14.70
C GLU A 107 34.59 14.99 -14.13
N VAL A 108 33.29 15.11 -13.83
CA VAL A 108 32.46 14.02 -13.33
C VAL A 108 31.37 13.75 -14.36
N ARG A 109 31.36 12.53 -14.91
CA ARG A 109 30.32 12.07 -15.84
C ARG A 109 29.31 11.18 -15.11
N ALA A 110 28.02 11.42 -15.30
CA ALA A 110 26.96 10.59 -14.74
C ALA A 110 25.98 10.17 -15.85
N GLY A 111 25.68 8.87 -15.92
CA GLY A 111 24.69 8.31 -16.83
C GLY A 111 23.43 7.93 -16.06
N LEU A 112 22.31 8.61 -16.28
CA LEU A 112 21.05 8.29 -15.63
C LEU A 112 20.26 7.25 -16.42
N ALA A 113 19.65 6.32 -15.69
CA ALA A 113 18.71 5.36 -16.24
C ALA A 113 17.29 5.91 -16.09
N ALA A 114 16.52 5.94 -17.19
CA ALA A 114 15.10 6.22 -17.11
C ALA A 114 14.44 5.18 -16.19
N LYS A 115 13.47 5.63 -15.39
CA LYS A 115 12.56 4.73 -14.67
C LYS A 115 11.89 3.87 -15.75
N PRO A 116 11.89 2.54 -15.62
CA PRO A 116 11.11 1.70 -16.50
C PRO A 116 9.68 2.23 -16.50
N ALA A 117 9.16 2.59 -17.68
CA ALA A 117 7.73 2.76 -17.83
C ALA A 117 7.15 1.41 -17.40
N LEU A 118 6.41 1.39 -16.29
CA LEU A 118 5.50 0.29 -16.04
C LEU A 118 4.71 0.15 -17.35
N PRO A 119 4.60 -1.06 -17.93
CA PRO A 119 3.69 -1.23 -19.05
C PRO A 119 2.39 -0.60 -18.59
N GLU A 120 1.90 0.39 -19.33
CA GLU A 120 0.53 0.84 -19.14
C GLU A 120 -0.27 -0.45 -19.19
N LYS A 121 -0.85 -0.84 -18.04
CA LYS A 121 -1.97 -1.77 -18.09
C LYS A 121 -2.82 -1.20 -19.20
N PRO A 122 -3.13 -1.98 -20.27
CA PRO A 122 -3.92 -1.47 -21.36
C PRO A 122 -5.02 -0.65 -20.74
N GLN A 123 -4.96 0.69 -20.90
CA GLN A 123 -6.14 1.48 -20.63
C GLN A 123 -7.16 0.73 -21.45
N PRO A 124 -8.27 0.23 -20.85
CA PRO A 124 -9.34 -0.26 -21.68
C PRO A 124 -9.51 0.86 -22.69
N GLU A 125 -9.22 0.60 -23.98
CA GLU A 125 -9.79 1.37 -25.08
C GLU A 125 -11.16 1.69 -24.57
N ALA A 126 -11.51 2.99 -24.51
CA ALA A 126 -12.80 3.41 -24.04
C ALA A 126 -13.80 2.53 -24.79
N ARG A 127 -14.21 1.43 -24.17
CA ARG A 127 -15.29 0.60 -24.62
C ARG A 127 -16.34 1.66 -24.54
N GLU A 128 -16.84 2.09 -25.69
CA GLU A 128 -18.11 2.78 -25.73
C GLU A 128 -18.94 2.11 -24.66
N SER A 129 -19.31 2.90 -23.65
CA SER A 129 -20.13 2.39 -22.57
C SER A 129 -21.24 1.62 -23.28
N PRO A 130 -21.45 0.33 -22.96
CA PRO A 130 -22.47 -0.44 -23.65
C PRO A 130 -23.69 0.45 -23.77
N PRO A 131 -24.25 0.64 -24.98
CA PRO A 131 -25.33 1.59 -25.17
C PRO A 131 -26.34 1.36 -24.04
N PRO A 132 -26.82 2.44 -23.38
CA PRO A 132 -27.67 2.29 -22.20
C PRO A 132 -28.74 1.27 -22.53
N SER A 133 -28.85 0.24 -21.69
CA SER A 133 -29.85 -0.80 -21.87
C SER A 133 -31.20 -0.12 -22.13
N PRO A 134 -31.97 -0.56 -23.16
CA PRO A 134 -33.28 0.00 -23.40
C PRO A 134 -34.06 0.08 -22.08
N PRO A 135 -34.78 1.17 -21.79
CA PRO A 135 -35.56 1.27 -20.58
C PRO A 135 -36.44 0.03 -20.48
N GLU A 136 -36.32 -0.70 -19.36
CA GLU A 136 -37.15 -1.87 -19.13
C GLU A 136 -38.63 -1.46 -19.23
N PRO A 137 -39.48 -2.29 -19.85
CA PRO A 137 -40.91 -2.06 -19.83
C PRO A 137 -41.38 -1.81 -18.38
N PRO A 138 -42.29 -0.86 -18.14
CA PRO A 138 -42.83 -0.63 -16.80
C PRO A 138 -43.29 -1.95 -16.19
N ALA A 139 -42.65 -2.39 -15.11
CA ALA A 139 -43.09 -3.57 -14.38
C ALA A 139 -44.41 -3.24 -13.67
N GLU A 140 -45.43 -4.08 -13.86
CA GLU A 140 -46.68 -3.92 -13.14
C GLU A 140 -46.47 -4.19 -11.65
N PRO A 141 -46.98 -3.34 -10.74
CA PRO A 141 -46.83 -3.55 -9.32
C PRO A 141 -47.59 -4.81 -8.90
N THR A 142 -46.92 -5.69 -8.16
CA THR A 142 -47.55 -6.87 -7.57
C THR A 142 -47.78 -6.65 -6.08
N SER A 143 -48.97 -7.01 -5.58
CA SER A 143 -49.31 -6.96 -4.16
C SER A 143 -49.93 -8.29 -3.72
N LEU A 144 -49.51 -8.80 -2.57
CA LEU A 144 -50.01 -10.04 -2.00
C LEU A 144 -50.15 -9.88 -0.47
N VAL A 145 -51.29 -10.33 0.07
CA VAL A 145 -51.49 -10.46 1.51
C VAL A 145 -51.03 -11.85 1.90
N VAL A 146 -49.92 -11.95 2.64
CA VAL A 146 -49.23 -13.22 2.91
C VAL A 146 -50.12 -14.19 3.68
N GLU A 147 -50.85 -13.71 4.67
CA GLU A 147 -51.75 -14.52 5.49
C GLU A 147 -52.88 -15.11 4.64
N ALA A 148 -53.56 -14.28 3.84
CA ALA A 148 -54.63 -14.72 2.96
C ALA A 148 -54.14 -15.66 1.85
N PHE A 149 -52.89 -15.51 1.41
CA PHE A 149 -52.26 -16.45 0.48
C PHE A 149 -52.00 -17.79 1.16
N LEU A 150 -51.42 -17.79 2.36
CA LEU A 150 -51.14 -19.00 3.12
C LEU A 150 -52.43 -19.74 3.48
N GLU A 151 -53.51 -19.07 3.84
CA GLU A 151 -54.80 -19.73 4.11
C GLU A 151 -55.29 -20.63 2.95
N LYS A 152 -54.94 -20.29 1.70
CA LYS A 152 -55.36 -21.02 0.50
C LYS A 152 -54.31 -21.95 -0.08
N ASN A 153 -53.02 -21.62 0.12
CA ASN A 153 -51.89 -22.27 -0.53
C ASN A 153 -50.90 -22.88 0.47
N ARG A 154 -51.31 -22.99 1.74
CA ARG A 154 -50.52 -23.68 2.75
C ARG A 154 -50.36 -25.12 2.33
N ILE A 155 -49.12 -25.58 2.43
CA ILE A 155 -48.80 -26.97 2.23
C ILE A 155 -49.22 -27.76 3.48
N ASP A 156 -50.06 -28.77 3.27
CA ASP A 156 -50.41 -29.77 4.29
C ASP A 156 -49.46 -30.98 4.19
N GLY A 157 -49.04 -31.55 5.32
CA GLY A 157 -48.32 -32.84 5.39
C GLY A 157 -46.79 -32.79 5.41
N ASP A 158 -46.14 -33.88 4.98
CA ASP A 158 -44.66 -34.06 4.87
C ASP A 158 -44.16 -33.76 3.43
N GLY A 159 -44.74 -32.76 2.77
CA GLY A 159 -44.37 -32.38 1.41
C GLY A 159 -42.96 -31.78 1.30
N PRO A 160 -42.44 -31.59 0.07
CA PRO A 160 -41.19 -30.85 -0.12
C PRO A 160 -41.36 -29.37 0.30
N ASN A 161 -40.25 -28.65 0.46
CA ASN A 161 -40.32 -27.20 0.62
C ASN A 161 -40.99 -26.57 -0.62
N GLN A 162 -41.78 -25.53 -0.41
CA GLN A 162 -42.41 -24.78 -1.50
C GLN A 162 -41.87 -23.37 -1.57
N GLU A 163 -41.65 -22.89 -2.78
CA GLU A 163 -41.23 -21.53 -3.07
C GLU A 163 -42.29 -20.87 -3.96
N THR A 164 -42.73 -19.68 -3.58
CA THR A 164 -43.65 -18.86 -4.38
C THR A 164 -42.99 -17.52 -4.63
N GLU A 165 -42.69 -17.23 -5.89
CA GLU A 165 -42.23 -15.90 -6.29
C GLU A 165 -43.40 -14.91 -6.21
N ILE A 166 -43.27 -13.90 -5.35
CA ILE A 166 -44.28 -12.86 -5.16
C ILE A 166 -44.00 -11.69 -6.10
N GLY A 167 -42.72 -11.36 -6.32
CA GLY A 167 -42.34 -10.20 -7.10
C GLY A 167 -40.93 -10.30 -7.61
N CYS A 168 -40.73 -9.73 -8.78
CA CYS A 168 -39.48 -9.75 -9.50
C CYS A 168 -39.29 -8.41 -10.22
N THR A 169 -38.17 -7.75 -9.96
CA THR A 169 -37.83 -6.44 -10.53
C THR A 169 -36.37 -6.43 -11.00
N ALA A 170 -35.95 -5.34 -11.65
CA ALA A 170 -34.56 -5.11 -12.02
C ALA A 170 -33.57 -5.19 -10.85
N GLY A 171 -34.02 -4.91 -9.63
CA GLY A 171 -33.15 -4.78 -8.45
C GLY A 171 -33.46 -5.76 -7.32
N SER A 172 -34.54 -6.53 -7.41
CA SER A 172 -34.94 -7.42 -6.33
C SER A 172 -35.82 -8.58 -6.78
N LYS A 173 -35.64 -9.72 -6.12
CA LYS A 173 -36.56 -10.85 -6.17
C LYS A 173 -37.13 -11.11 -4.78
N VAL A 174 -38.43 -11.30 -4.68
CA VAL A 174 -39.14 -11.59 -3.43
C VAL A 174 -39.78 -12.97 -3.53
N VAL A 175 -39.38 -13.88 -2.65
CA VAL A 175 -39.84 -15.26 -2.63
C VAL A 175 -40.40 -15.59 -1.24
N LEU A 176 -41.59 -16.16 -1.21
CA LEU A 176 -42.15 -16.78 -0.01
C LEU A 176 -41.74 -18.25 0.01
N HIS A 177 -40.95 -18.63 1.00
CA HIS A 177 -40.57 -20.02 1.23
C HIS A 177 -41.42 -20.59 2.36
N GLN A 178 -42.00 -21.76 2.14
CA GLN A 178 -42.66 -22.58 3.13
C GLN A 178 -41.79 -23.85 3.32
N LEU A 179 -41.04 -23.92 4.43
CA LEU A 179 -40.06 -24.96 4.70
C LEU A 179 -40.66 -26.05 5.59
N HIS A 180 -40.65 -27.29 5.10
CA HIS A 180 -41.01 -28.48 5.86
C HIS A 180 -39.85 -29.08 6.63
N ASP A 181 -38.63 -29.06 6.08
CA ASP A 181 -37.47 -29.59 6.79
C ASP A 181 -36.31 -28.64 6.69
N LEU A 182 -35.58 -28.68 5.59
CA LEU A 182 -34.32 -27.98 5.44
C LEU A 182 -34.25 -27.30 4.08
N LEU A 183 -33.90 -26.03 4.09
CA LEU A 183 -33.35 -25.32 2.94
C LEU A 183 -31.83 -25.28 3.14
N GLU A 184 -31.10 -25.95 2.26
CA GLU A 184 -29.66 -26.18 2.44
C GLU A 184 -28.82 -25.32 1.49
N ASN A 185 -27.68 -24.85 1.99
CA ASN A 185 -26.55 -24.31 1.23
C ASN A 185 -26.92 -23.21 0.22
N GLN A 186 -27.79 -22.30 0.64
CA GLN A 186 -28.14 -21.13 -0.15
C GLN A 186 -26.94 -20.18 -0.21
N LEU A 187 -26.51 -19.83 -1.42
CA LEU A 187 -25.43 -18.88 -1.65
C LEU A 187 -25.86 -17.85 -2.68
N GLN A 188 -25.97 -16.60 -2.24
CA GLN A 188 -26.28 -15.47 -3.10
C GLN A 188 -24.99 -14.70 -3.38
N LYS A 189 -24.43 -14.84 -4.59
CA LYS A 189 -23.16 -14.19 -4.94
C LYS A 189 -23.31 -12.69 -5.13
N ASP A 190 -24.43 -12.28 -5.71
CA ASP A 190 -24.63 -10.93 -6.23
C ASP A 190 -25.77 -10.19 -5.52
N ALA A 191 -26.41 -10.82 -4.52
CA ALA A 191 -27.51 -10.23 -3.76
C ALA A 191 -27.35 -10.45 -2.26
N ASP A 192 -27.79 -9.45 -1.50
CA ASP A 192 -27.99 -9.58 -0.06
C ASP A 192 -29.37 -10.21 0.16
N ALA A 193 -29.47 -11.18 1.08
CA ALA A 193 -30.73 -11.83 1.42
C ALA A 193 -31.31 -11.23 2.71
N VAL A 194 -32.51 -10.65 2.61
CA VAL A 194 -33.29 -10.18 3.75
C VAL A 194 -34.40 -11.18 4.02
N VAL A 195 -34.25 -11.94 5.09
CA VAL A 195 -35.17 -12.99 5.53
C VAL A 195 -36.12 -12.41 6.58
N ASN A 196 -37.42 -12.38 6.29
CA ASN A 196 -38.45 -12.02 7.27
C ASN A 196 -39.18 -13.31 7.67
N VAL A 197 -39.21 -13.63 8.95
CA VAL A 197 -39.92 -14.80 9.45
C VAL A 197 -41.39 -14.45 9.65
N VAL A 198 -42.25 -15.08 8.86
CA VAL A 198 -43.70 -14.84 8.89
C VAL A 198 -44.35 -15.65 9.99
N GLU A 199 -44.11 -16.97 9.99
CA GLU A 199 -44.63 -17.90 11.00
C GLU A 199 -43.75 -19.14 11.14
N GLY A 200 -43.99 -19.92 12.20
CA GLY A 200 -43.19 -21.10 12.52
C GLY A 200 -41.88 -20.75 13.22
N GLU A 201 -41.16 -21.80 13.61
CA GLU A 201 -39.90 -21.71 14.35
C GLU A 201 -38.86 -22.59 13.67
N GLY A 202 -37.62 -22.11 13.68
CA GLY A 202 -36.51 -22.84 13.08
C GLY A 202 -35.16 -22.30 13.50
N VAL A 203 -34.13 -22.79 12.80
CA VAL A 203 -32.75 -22.35 13.00
C VAL A 203 -32.14 -21.93 11.67
N LEU A 204 -31.53 -20.75 11.67
CA LEU A 204 -30.67 -20.27 10.60
C LEU A 204 -29.22 -20.66 10.92
N ARG A 205 -28.57 -21.32 9.98
CA ARG A 205 -27.14 -21.62 10.03
C ARG A 205 -26.38 -20.69 9.12
N LEU A 206 -25.38 -20.00 9.68
CA LEU A 206 -24.45 -19.12 8.98
C LEU A 206 -23.03 -19.62 9.30
N GLY A 207 -22.46 -20.43 8.42
CA GLY A 207 -21.25 -21.19 8.75
C GLY A 207 -21.47 -22.11 9.95
N GLU A 208 -20.66 -21.97 11.01
CA GLU A 208 -20.81 -22.72 12.27
C GLU A 208 -21.82 -22.09 13.23
N ALA A 209 -22.25 -20.85 12.99
CA ALA A 209 -23.14 -20.13 13.89
C ALA A 209 -24.61 -20.54 13.67
N HIS A 210 -25.31 -20.84 14.75
CA HIS A 210 -26.72 -21.22 14.75
C HIS A 210 -27.54 -20.11 15.42
N HIS A 211 -28.55 -19.59 14.72
CA HIS A 211 -29.40 -18.51 15.19
C HIS A 211 -30.86 -18.96 15.18
N PRO A 212 -31.60 -18.86 16.30
CA PRO A 212 -33.01 -19.20 16.31
C PRO A 212 -33.79 -18.21 15.42
N LEU A 213 -34.73 -18.73 14.66
CA LEU A 213 -35.70 -17.99 13.85
C LEU A 213 -37.06 -18.07 14.52
N VAL A 214 -37.64 -16.92 14.82
CA VAL A 214 -38.97 -16.77 15.46
C VAL A 214 -39.84 -15.82 14.64
N PRO A 215 -41.18 -15.92 14.72
CA PRO A 215 -42.07 -15.05 13.96
C PRO A 215 -41.80 -13.56 14.19
N SER A 216 -42.00 -12.75 13.15
CA SER A 216 -41.72 -11.30 13.11
C SER A 216 -40.24 -10.92 13.25
N MET A 217 -39.31 -11.89 13.19
CA MET A 217 -37.88 -11.61 13.13
C MET A 217 -37.45 -11.24 11.71
N VAL A 218 -36.48 -10.33 11.60
CA VAL A 218 -35.77 -10.06 10.36
C VAL A 218 -34.29 -10.42 10.49
N VAL A 219 -33.73 -11.01 9.44
CA VAL A 219 -32.30 -11.31 9.33
C VAL A 219 -31.79 -10.79 8.00
N VAL A 220 -30.68 -10.05 8.05
CA VAL A 220 -29.98 -9.58 6.86
C VAL A 220 -28.70 -10.39 6.69
N ILE A 221 -28.57 -11.05 5.53
CA ILE A 221 -27.46 -11.91 5.18
C ILE A 221 -26.74 -11.29 3.98
N PRO A 222 -25.55 -10.68 4.17
CA PRO A 222 -24.76 -10.16 3.07
C PRO A 222 -24.44 -11.19 2.00
N ARG A 223 -24.32 -10.73 0.75
CA ARG A 223 -23.88 -11.54 -0.39
C ARG A 223 -22.56 -12.27 -0.12
N GLY A 224 -22.40 -13.44 -0.71
CA GLY A 224 -21.23 -14.31 -0.55
C GLY A 224 -21.25 -15.15 0.73
N ILE A 225 -22.22 -14.94 1.63
CA ILE A 225 -22.40 -15.77 2.82
C ILE A 225 -23.36 -16.92 2.50
N SER A 226 -22.89 -18.15 2.70
CA SER A 226 -23.73 -19.34 2.60
C SER A 226 -24.62 -19.47 3.84
N TYR A 227 -25.88 -19.85 3.64
CA TYR A 227 -26.82 -20.07 4.73
C TYR A 227 -27.73 -21.27 4.49
N SER A 228 -28.19 -21.86 5.59
CA SER A 228 -29.20 -22.92 5.60
C SER A 228 -30.27 -22.60 6.63
N MET A 229 -31.53 -22.93 6.35
CA MET A 229 -32.63 -22.75 7.30
C MET A 229 -33.32 -24.08 7.53
N LYS A 230 -33.50 -24.46 8.79
CA LYS A 230 -34.17 -25.70 9.16
C LYS A 230 -35.39 -25.42 10.05
N ARG A 231 -36.50 -26.12 9.80
CA ARG A 231 -37.66 -26.16 10.70
C ARG A 231 -37.29 -26.87 12.01
N GLU A 232 -37.64 -26.27 13.15
CA GLU A 232 -37.53 -26.91 14.48
C GLU A 232 -38.88 -27.05 15.18
N GLY A 233 -39.89 -26.28 14.76
CA GLY A 233 -41.25 -26.36 15.31
C GLY A 233 -42.17 -27.41 14.65
N ARG A 234 -43.39 -27.52 15.19
CA ARG A 234 -44.46 -28.37 14.62
C ARG A 234 -45.09 -27.81 13.36
N ARG A 235 -45.01 -26.49 13.17
CA ARG A 235 -45.52 -25.80 11.98
C ARG A 235 -44.38 -25.61 10.98
N PRO A 236 -44.64 -25.65 9.67
CA PRO A 236 -43.67 -25.22 8.67
C PRO A 236 -43.07 -23.86 9.02
N LEU A 237 -41.78 -23.70 8.77
CA LEU A 237 -41.12 -22.39 8.89
C LEU A 237 -41.46 -21.62 7.61
N VAL A 238 -42.18 -20.51 7.74
CA VAL A 238 -42.54 -19.66 6.61
C VAL A 238 -41.73 -18.38 6.66
N VAL A 239 -40.96 -18.13 5.60
CA VAL A 239 -40.09 -16.95 5.49
C VAL A 239 -40.31 -16.24 4.18
N LEU A 240 -40.33 -14.92 4.23
CA LEU A 240 -40.28 -14.05 3.07
C LEU A 240 -38.85 -13.61 2.85
N VAL A 241 -38.22 -14.10 1.79
CA VAL A 241 -36.84 -13.78 1.42
C VAL A 241 -36.85 -12.74 0.30
N THR A 242 -36.25 -11.59 0.59
CA THR A 242 -35.96 -10.56 -0.43
C THR A 242 -34.49 -10.63 -0.80
N LEU A 243 -34.20 -10.98 -2.04
CA LEU A 243 -32.87 -10.91 -2.62
C LEU A 243 -32.68 -9.51 -3.22
N ALA A 244 -31.90 -8.67 -2.54
CA ALA A 244 -31.64 -7.29 -2.95
C ALA A 244 -30.32 -7.20 -3.74
N GLY A 245 -30.39 -6.64 -4.95
CA GLY A 245 -29.23 -6.44 -5.83
C GLY A 245 -29.07 -7.48 -6.94
N ALA A 246 -29.87 -8.55 -6.95
CA ALA A 246 -29.92 -9.48 -8.08
C ALA A 246 -31.04 -9.07 -9.05
N PRO A 247 -30.73 -8.78 -10.33
CA PRO A 247 -31.76 -8.74 -11.35
C PRO A 247 -32.32 -10.15 -11.52
N CYS A 248 -33.62 -10.27 -11.79
CA CYS A 248 -34.16 -11.56 -12.17
C CYS A 248 -33.54 -12.02 -13.49
N SER A 249 -32.92 -13.19 -13.48
CA SER A 249 -32.65 -13.92 -14.70
C SER A 249 -33.99 -14.41 -15.26
N LYS A 250 -34.43 -13.85 -16.39
CA LYS A 250 -35.45 -14.49 -17.23
C LYS A 250 -34.88 -15.75 -17.88
#